data_AF-A0A7W7QBR1-F1
#
_entry.id   AF-A0A7W7QBR1-F1
#
_cell.length_a   1.000
_cell.length_b   1.000
_cell.length_c   1.000
_cell.angle_alpha   90.00
_cell.angle_beta   90.00
_cell.angle_gamma   90.00
#
_symmetry.space_group_name_H-M   'P 1'
#
loop_
_entity.id
_entity.type
_entity.pdbx_description
1 polymer ?
#
loop_
_entity_poly.entity_id
_entity_poly.type
_entity_poly.pdbx_seq_one_letter_code
_entity_poly.pdbx_strand_id
1 'polypeptide(L)'
;MPRKLVLVIAAAALVAGCDSATPRPTPTPTATAGHDEVRIVNLNAAMGYKNGAGDAAGTDALTSDYELLADDILNQRGDVANLQEMALPASRELRTILEEKTGDTWELNFSFSGNATYYTGQKGESGPRPDYRDVPAGNAQLIRIGDGITRQKPLTDDGKKDDGKTPDQGIMLPSVGRSFVGAELTVPGGTVAVYNTHLALADQVADEVRAGDVLKIQEITEADTVPSVLTGDFNQTIDFVPGQPYPSPKTVDAIRAFMDTYGYADVGRDKGPTSNEKRKFLGTKRIDYILARGIRTTDTVRFVSHESDHWGLATTIAFDGIPSSDVPPPTPLPTTGTTTSQAPTTTTTAPAGPTTEGAITRYQQYLHAVGAADVATMCEIAGPAAKRAEDEGFGPCEQTMPVALSMFSPEQRTALLDATVDPAKVAGGGTTVRIPAAAVRAAVTFTSSDLGDAVMSYLDGEWFVTD
;
A
#
# COMPACT_ATOMS: atom_id res chain seq x y z
N MET A 1 -33.77 -68.54 30.53
CA MET A 1 -34.92 -68.79 29.62
C MET A 1 -36.02 -67.79 29.94
N PRO A 2 -36.73 -67.25 28.94
CA PRO A 2 -37.03 -65.83 28.87
C PRO A 2 -38.40 -65.45 29.42
N ARG A 3 -38.53 -64.22 29.93
CA ARG A 3 -39.82 -63.52 30.01
C ARG A 3 -39.79 -62.34 29.04
N LYS A 4 -40.65 -62.44 28.03
CA LYS A 4 -41.09 -61.33 27.19
C LYS A 4 -41.84 -60.33 28.07
N LEU A 5 -41.54 -59.04 27.94
CA LEU A 5 -42.51 -58.00 28.24
C LEU A 5 -42.55 -57.05 27.05
N VAL A 6 -43.70 -57.07 26.39
CA VAL A 6 -44.14 -56.12 25.38
C VAL A 6 -44.43 -54.81 26.11
N LEU A 7 -43.76 -53.71 25.74
CA LEU A 7 -44.13 -52.38 26.18
C LEU A 7 -44.67 -51.59 24.98
N VAL A 8 -45.97 -51.31 25.07
CA VAL A 8 -46.72 -50.38 24.23
C VAL A 8 -46.27 -48.98 24.63
N ILE A 9 -45.65 -48.24 23.71
CA ILE A 9 -45.36 -46.82 23.89
C ILE A 9 -46.54 -46.04 23.30
N ALA A 10 -47.26 -45.35 24.17
CA ALA A 10 -48.31 -44.41 23.82
C ALA A 10 -47.70 -43.19 23.11
N ALA A 11 -48.31 -42.82 21.98
CA ALA A 11 -48.04 -41.56 21.31
C ALA A 11 -48.57 -40.40 22.14
N ALA A 12 -47.67 -39.55 22.65
CA ALA A 12 -48.00 -38.24 23.16
C ALA A 12 -47.75 -37.21 22.05
N ALA A 13 -48.82 -36.62 21.54
CA ALA A 13 -48.77 -35.47 20.66
C ALA A 13 -48.30 -34.25 21.47
N LEU A 14 -47.06 -33.80 21.22
CA LEU A 14 -46.59 -32.49 21.67
C LEU A 14 -47.08 -31.43 20.68
N VAL A 15 -48.00 -30.60 21.17
CA VAL A 15 -48.46 -29.39 20.50
C VAL A 15 -47.30 -28.38 20.54
N ALA A 16 -46.78 -28.03 19.37
CA ALA A 16 -45.80 -26.96 19.22
C ALA A 16 -46.46 -25.62 19.59
N GLY A 17 -45.99 -25.00 20.68
CA GLY A 17 -46.28 -23.61 20.99
C GLY A 17 -45.46 -22.71 20.08
N CYS A 18 -46.12 -21.82 19.35
CA CYS A 18 -45.47 -20.72 18.65
C CYS A 18 -44.87 -19.77 19.71
N ASP A 19 -43.56 -19.86 19.93
CA ASP A 19 -42.83 -18.84 20.67
C ASP A 19 -42.91 -17.52 19.89
N SER A 20 -43.63 -16.58 20.47
CA SER A 20 -43.65 -15.20 19.99
C SER A 20 -42.27 -14.62 20.28
N ALA A 21 -41.39 -14.66 19.28
CA ALA A 21 -40.07 -14.05 19.34
C ALA A 21 -40.20 -12.64 19.91
N THR A 22 -39.62 -12.44 21.09
CA THR A 22 -39.55 -11.11 21.72
C THR A 22 -38.86 -10.18 20.72
N PRO A 23 -39.45 -9.03 20.34
CA PRO A 23 -38.80 -8.10 19.44
C PRO A 23 -37.41 -7.80 19.98
N ARG A 24 -36.39 -8.07 19.17
CA ARG A 24 -35.01 -7.69 19.49
C ARG A 24 -35.07 -6.18 19.79
N PRO A 25 -34.60 -5.71 20.96
CA PRO A 25 -34.63 -4.28 21.26
C PRO A 25 -33.93 -3.55 20.12
N THR A 26 -34.64 -2.65 19.45
CA THR A 26 -34.05 -1.78 18.44
C THR A 26 -32.87 -1.08 19.11
N PRO A 27 -31.63 -1.23 18.60
CA PRO A 27 -30.50 -0.55 19.18
C PRO A 27 -30.84 0.93 19.26
N THR A 28 -30.84 1.46 20.47
CA THR A 28 -30.97 2.91 20.67
C THR A 28 -29.78 3.53 19.96
N PRO A 29 -29.97 4.52 19.06
CA PRO A 29 -28.86 5.19 18.40
C PRO A 29 -27.88 5.63 19.47
N THR A 30 -26.72 4.97 19.49
CA THR A 30 -25.69 5.31 20.47
C THR A 30 -25.31 6.75 20.18
N ALA A 31 -25.34 7.60 21.20
CA ALA A 31 -25.07 9.03 21.11
C ALA A 31 -23.99 9.31 20.05
N THR A 32 -24.36 10.13 19.07
CA THR A 32 -23.52 10.57 17.97
C THR A 32 -22.15 10.91 18.53
N ALA A 33 -21.11 10.26 17.98
CA ALA A 33 -19.75 10.76 18.10
C ALA A 33 -19.79 12.27 17.84
N GLY A 34 -19.00 13.05 18.58
CA GLY A 34 -18.95 14.49 18.33
C GLY A 34 -18.65 14.71 16.84
N HIS A 35 -19.25 15.70 16.21
CA HIS A 35 -19.07 16.02 14.78
C HIS A 35 -17.60 16.38 14.40
N ASP A 36 -16.65 16.16 15.31
CA ASP A 36 -15.28 16.65 15.27
C ASP A 36 -14.23 15.51 15.19
N GLU A 37 -14.66 14.28 14.90
CA GLU A 37 -13.76 13.12 14.81
C GLU A 37 -14.12 12.15 13.67
N VAL A 38 -13.11 11.39 13.21
CA VAL A 38 -13.26 10.26 12.27
C VAL A 38 -12.59 9.02 12.85
N ARG A 39 -13.30 7.90 12.85
CA ARG A 39 -12.78 6.61 13.32
C ARG A 39 -12.34 5.75 12.14
N ILE A 40 -11.06 5.37 12.14
CA ILE A 40 -10.49 4.43 11.17
C ILE A 40 -10.38 3.06 11.81
N VAL A 41 -10.90 2.04 11.13
CA VAL A 41 -10.78 0.62 11.44
C VAL A 41 -9.88 -0.03 10.39
N ASN A 42 -8.88 -0.78 10.84
CA ASN A 42 -8.00 -1.59 10.01
C ASN A 42 -8.14 -3.06 10.39
N LEU A 43 -8.42 -3.93 9.43
CA LEU A 43 -8.60 -5.35 9.66
C LEU A 43 -8.31 -6.17 8.39
N ASN A 44 -7.37 -7.10 8.46
CA ASN A 44 -7.31 -8.17 7.46
C ASN A 44 -8.51 -9.09 7.72
N ALA A 45 -9.42 -9.22 6.75
CA ALA A 45 -10.65 -10.00 6.92
C ALA A 45 -10.40 -11.51 6.79
N ALA A 46 -9.20 -11.91 6.36
CA ALA A 46 -8.80 -13.30 6.16
C ALA A 46 -9.83 -14.07 5.31
N MET A 47 -10.38 -13.41 4.29
CA MET A 47 -11.51 -13.98 3.56
C MET A 47 -11.06 -15.24 2.82
N GLY A 48 -11.82 -16.32 2.96
CA GLY A 48 -11.45 -17.62 2.40
C GLY A 48 -10.20 -18.20 3.04
N TYR A 49 -9.99 -17.99 4.35
CA TYR A 49 -8.88 -18.55 5.10
C TYR A 49 -8.65 -20.05 4.78
N LYS A 50 -7.40 -20.38 4.42
CA LYS A 50 -6.94 -21.69 3.91
C LYS A 50 -7.66 -22.22 2.66
N ASN A 51 -8.44 -21.40 1.97
CA ASN A 51 -9.32 -21.79 0.85
C ASN A 51 -10.18 -23.03 1.19
N GLY A 52 -10.51 -23.16 2.48
CA GLY A 52 -11.23 -24.29 3.05
C GLY A 52 -12.70 -23.95 3.24
N ALA A 53 -13.46 -24.92 3.75
CA ALA A 53 -14.86 -24.71 4.07
C ALA A 53 -15.04 -24.56 5.60
N GLY A 54 -15.48 -23.41 6.11
CA GLY A 54 -16.09 -23.27 7.43
C GLY A 54 -15.07 -23.08 8.56
N ASP A 55 -13.94 -22.43 8.29
CA ASP A 55 -12.92 -22.17 9.31
C ASP A 55 -13.16 -20.79 9.90
N ALA A 56 -13.68 -20.74 11.13
CA ALA A 56 -13.95 -19.49 11.87
C ALA A 56 -12.70 -18.63 12.16
N ALA A 57 -11.54 -19.04 11.66
CA ALA A 57 -10.34 -18.22 11.60
C ALA A 57 -10.32 -17.31 10.35
N GLY A 58 -11.40 -17.21 9.58
CA GLY A 58 -11.53 -16.22 8.50
C GLY A 58 -12.95 -16.07 8.00
N THR A 59 -13.20 -14.99 7.27
CA THR A 59 -14.52 -14.67 6.72
C THR A 59 -14.85 -15.62 5.55
N ASP A 60 -15.91 -16.41 5.65
CA ASP A 60 -16.41 -17.19 4.52
C ASP A 60 -17.23 -16.32 3.55
N ALA A 61 -17.50 -16.83 2.35
CA ALA A 61 -18.37 -16.16 1.38
C ALA A 61 -19.87 -16.30 1.77
N LEU A 62 -20.23 -15.88 2.97
CA LEU A 62 -21.57 -15.95 3.53
C LEU A 62 -22.04 -14.58 4.01
N THR A 63 -23.28 -14.22 3.72
CA THR A 63 -23.91 -12.99 4.23
C THR A 63 -23.82 -12.89 5.76
N SER A 64 -23.96 -13.99 6.49
CA SER A 64 -23.84 -14.01 7.95
C SER A 64 -22.49 -13.56 8.44
N ASP A 65 -21.42 -13.88 7.73
CA ASP A 65 -20.05 -13.54 8.11
C ASP A 65 -19.80 -12.06 7.81
N TYR A 66 -20.38 -11.54 6.71
CA TYR A 66 -20.36 -10.11 6.44
C TYR A 66 -21.17 -9.31 7.45
N GLU A 67 -22.26 -9.85 7.99
CA GLU A 67 -22.99 -9.23 9.10
C GLU A 67 -22.13 -9.14 10.37
N LEU A 68 -21.33 -10.17 10.66
CA LEU A 68 -20.38 -10.18 11.78
C LEU A 68 -19.22 -9.19 11.55
N LEU A 69 -18.70 -9.11 10.33
CA LEU A 69 -17.67 -8.14 9.94
C LEU A 69 -18.20 -6.70 10.00
N ALA A 70 -19.46 -6.47 9.60
CA ALA A 70 -20.14 -5.19 9.79
C ALA A 70 -20.27 -4.85 11.29
N ASP A 71 -20.64 -5.83 12.12
CA ASP A 71 -20.73 -5.64 13.57
C ASP A 71 -19.35 -5.31 14.17
N ASP A 72 -18.25 -5.93 13.71
CA ASP A 72 -16.89 -5.56 14.12
C ASP A 72 -16.59 -4.10 13.84
N ILE A 73 -16.87 -3.61 12.62
CA ILE A 73 -16.66 -2.22 12.21
C ILE A 73 -17.51 -1.27 13.06
N LEU A 74 -18.81 -1.55 13.20
CA LEU A 74 -19.76 -0.68 13.89
C LEU A 74 -19.56 -0.67 15.41
N ASN A 75 -19.11 -1.78 16.00
CA ASN A 75 -18.75 -1.83 17.43
C ASN A 75 -17.54 -0.95 17.74
N GLN A 76 -16.65 -0.73 16.77
CA GLN A 76 -15.57 0.25 16.89
C GLN A 76 -15.99 1.67 16.55
N ARG A 77 -17.25 1.88 16.12
CA ARG A 77 -17.79 3.12 15.55
C ARG A 77 -17.03 3.57 14.30
N GLY A 78 -16.60 2.65 13.45
CA GLY A 78 -15.81 2.97 12.26
C GLY A 78 -16.58 3.88 11.29
N ASP A 79 -15.91 4.93 10.81
CA ASP A 79 -16.35 5.76 9.67
C ASP A 79 -15.57 5.40 8.41
N VAL A 80 -14.35 4.88 8.58
CA VAL A 80 -13.54 4.30 7.51
C VAL A 80 -13.15 2.89 7.93
N ALA A 81 -13.44 1.90 7.08
CA ALA A 81 -12.98 0.52 7.26
C ALA A 81 -12.03 0.14 6.12
N ASN A 82 -10.75 0.01 6.47
CA ASN A 82 -9.69 -0.47 5.61
C ASN A 82 -9.53 -1.98 5.82
N LEU A 83 -9.98 -2.75 4.84
CA LEU A 83 -10.03 -4.21 4.86
C LEU A 83 -9.07 -4.81 3.85
N GLN A 84 -8.35 -5.87 4.25
CA GLN A 84 -7.47 -6.64 3.36
C GLN A 84 -8.05 -8.04 3.11
N GLU A 85 -7.56 -8.69 2.04
CA GLU A 85 -7.99 -10.03 1.59
C GLU A 85 -9.46 -10.14 1.17
N MET A 86 -10.09 -9.03 0.81
CA MET A 86 -11.51 -9.02 0.47
C MET A 86 -11.76 -9.37 -0.99
N ALA A 87 -12.79 -10.18 -1.24
CA ALA A 87 -13.39 -10.29 -2.56
C ALA A 87 -14.19 -9.03 -2.89
N LEU A 88 -14.18 -8.57 -4.15
CA LEU A 88 -14.99 -7.43 -4.58
C LEU A 88 -16.51 -7.65 -4.38
N PRO A 89 -17.10 -8.82 -4.71
CA PRO A 89 -18.51 -9.09 -4.42
C PRO A 89 -18.84 -9.01 -2.92
N ALA A 90 -17.99 -9.59 -2.05
CA ALA A 90 -18.14 -9.50 -0.60
C ALA A 90 -18.10 -8.04 -0.11
N SER A 91 -17.16 -7.25 -0.63
CA SER A 91 -17.00 -5.84 -0.27
C SER A 91 -18.25 -5.02 -0.61
N ARG A 92 -18.89 -5.32 -1.75
CA ARG A 92 -20.16 -4.68 -2.16
C ARG A 92 -21.31 -5.08 -1.25
N GLU A 93 -21.39 -6.35 -0.87
CA GLU A 93 -22.43 -6.84 0.03
C GLU A 93 -22.26 -6.27 1.45
N LEU A 94 -21.04 -6.27 1.97
CA LEU A 94 -20.69 -5.64 3.25
C LEU A 94 -21.06 -4.15 3.28
N ARG A 95 -20.80 -3.42 2.18
CA ARG A 95 -21.24 -2.03 2.03
C ARG A 95 -22.76 -1.90 2.19
N THR A 96 -23.53 -2.73 1.49
CA THR A 96 -25.00 -2.72 1.60
C THR A 96 -25.47 -3.04 3.01
N ILE A 97 -24.84 -4.01 3.70
CA ILE A 97 -25.15 -4.33 5.10
C ILE A 97 -24.87 -3.12 6.02
N LEU A 98 -23.76 -2.41 5.81
CA LEU A 98 -23.43 -1.20 6.57
C LEU A 98 -24.46 -0.08 6.32
N GLU A 99 -24.83 0.16 5.06
CA GLU A 99 -25.88 1.12 4.68
C GLU A 99 -27.23 0.79 5.36
N GLU A 100 -27.62 -0.49 5.36
CA GLU A 100 -28.87 -0.94 5.99
C GLU A 100 -28.84 -0.80 7.52
N LYS A 101 -27.71 -1.12 8.16
CA LYS A 101 -27.56 -1.07 9.62
C LYS A 101 -27.46 0.35 10.15
N THR A 102 -26.83 1.27 9.43
CA THR A 102 -26.62 2.65 9.90
C THR A 102 -27.62 3.64 9.33
N GLY A 103 -28.19 3.36 8.15
CA GLY A 103 -29.03 4.29 7.41
C GLY A 103 -28.25 5.39 6.68
N ASP A 104 -26.92 5.29 6.63
CA ASP A 104 -26.06 6.25 5.95
C ASP A 104 -25.55 5.71 4.62
N THR A 105 -25.01 6.62 3.79
CA THR A 105 -24.30 6.24 2.58
C THR A 105 -22.92 5.72 2.93
N TRP A 106 -22.56 4.56 2.37
CA TRP A 106 -21.19 4.05 2.41
C TRP A 106 -20.64 3.96 0.99
N GLU A 107 -19.49 4.58 0.76
CA GLU A 107 -18.77 4.46 -0.49
C GLU A 107 -17.72 3.33 -0.39
N LEU A 108 -17.47 2.65 -1.51
CA LEU A 108 -16.47 1.60 -1.60
C LEU A 108 -15.39 2.05 -2.58
N ASN A 109 -14.17 2.16 -2.07
CA ASN A 109 -12.97 2.15 -2.89
C ASN A 109 -12.37 0.74 -2.86
N PHE A 110 -12.03 0.21 -4.03
CA PHE A 110 -11.44 -1.12 -4.13
C PHE A 110 -10.13 -1.05 -4.89
N SER A 111 -9.17 -1.87 -4.46
CA SER A 111 -7.96 -2.10 -5.21
C SER A 111 -7.73 -3.56 -5.46
N PHE A 112 -7.67 -3.90 -6.74
CA PHE A 112 -7.42 -5.24 -7.21
C PHE A 112 -5.99 -5.67 -6.94
N SER A 113 -5.84 -6.89 -6.46
CA SER A 113 -4.55 -7.57 -6.27
C SER A 113 -4.44 -8.80 -7.16
N GLY A 114 -5.55 -9.48 -7.43
CA GLY A 114 -5.61 -10.69 -8.26
C GLY A 114 -7.00 -11.32 -8.19
N ASN A 115 -7.21 -12.40 -8.94
CA ASN A 115 -8.44 -13.18 -8.81
C ASN A 115 -8.28 -14.30 -7.77
N ALA A 116 -9.37 -14.58 -7.04
CA ALA A 116 -9.44 -15.68 -6.09
C ALA A 116 -10.80 -16.38 -6.12
N THR A 117 -10.87 -17.56 -5.50
CA THR A 117 -12.08 -18.36 -5.38
C THR A 117 -12.41 -18.54 -3.91
N TYR A 118 -13.63 -18.17 -3.53
CA TYR A 118 -14.10 -18.14 -2.15
C TYR A 118 -15.29 -19.09 -1.96
N TYR A 119 -15.37 -19.67 -0.77
CA TYR A 119 -16.33 -20.72 -0.42
C TYR A 119 -17.21 -20.25 0.73
N THR A 120 -18.46 -20.69 0.76
CA THR A 120 -19.42 -20.41 1.84
C THR A 120 -19.15 -21.17 3.14
N GLY A 121 -18.07 -21.94 3.20
CA GLY A 121 -17.85 -22.84 4.32
C GLY A 121 -18.75 -24.07 4.42
N GLN A 122 -19.82 -24.17 3.64
CA GLN A 122 -20.78 -25.27 3.73
C GLN A 122 -20.33 -26.48 2.90
N LYS A 123 -20.16 -27.64 3.54
CA LYS A 123 -20.02 -28.92 2.82
C LYS A 123 -21.36 -29.31 2.22
N GLY A 124 -21.59 -28.98 0.96
CA GLY A 124 -22.67 -29.57 0.18
C GLY A 124 -22.48 -31.08 0.01
N GLU A 125 -23.54 -31.80 -0.37
CA GLU A 125 -23.53 -33.26 -0.64
C GLU A 125 -22.50 -33.69 -1.70
N SER A 126 -22.05 -32.75 -2.54
CA SER A 126 -21.06 -32.96 -3.61
C SER A 126 -19.69 -32.33 -3.33
N GLY A 127 -19.44 -31.92 -2.08
CA GLY A 127 -18.24 -31.15 -1.69
C GLY A 127 -18.48 -29.64 -1.68
N PRO A 128 -17.47 -28.85 -1.25
CA PRO A 128 -17.59 -27.39 -1.20
C PRO A 128 -17.71 -26.84 -2.63
N ARG A 129 -18.80 -26.12 -2.91
CA ARG A 129 -18.93 -25.32 -4.14
C ARG A 129 -18.51 -23.89 -3.81
N PRO A 130 -17.67 -23.26 -4.64
CA PRO A 130 -17.35 -21.86 -4.42
C PRO A 130 -18.60 -21.02 -4.69
N ASP A 131 -18.82 -20.03 -3.83
CA ASP A 131 -19.86 -19.01 -4.06
C ASP A 131 -19.34 -17.99 -5.05
N TYR A 132 -18.09 -17.58 -4.84
CA TYR A 132 -17.37 -16.70 -5.75
C TYR A 132 -16.25 -17.48 -6.42
N ARG A 133 -16.31 -17.59 -7.74
CA ARG A 133 -15.29 -18.29 -8.54
C ARG A 133 -14.52 -17.27 -9.37
N ASP A 134 -13.21 -17.26 -9.20
CA ASP A 134 -12.29 -16.43 -10.00
C ASP A 134 -12.71 -14.95 -10.04
N VAL A 135 -13.02 -14.41 -8.87
CA VAL A 135 -13.47 -13.02 -8.70
C VAL A 135 -12.32 -12.11 -8.26
N PRO A 136 -12.39 -10.81 -8.56
CA PRO A 136 -11.44 -9.84 -8.06
C PRO A 136 -11.30 -9.87 -6.53
N ALA A 137 -10.06 -9.88 -6.07
CA ALA A 137 -9.65 -9.89 -4.67
C ALA A 137 -8.58 -8.84 -4.42
N GLY A 138 -8.56 -8.26 -3.22
CA GLY A 138 -7.57 -7.26 -2.85
C GLY A 138 -7.94 -6.45 -1.61
N ASN A 139 -7.76 -5.14 -1.68
CA ASN A 139 -8.00 -4.21 -0.58
C ASN A 139 -9.33 -3.49 -0.79
N ALA A 140 -10.17 -3.48 0.24
CA ALA A 140 -11.41 -2.72 0.26
C ALA A 140 -11.29 -1.57 1.27
N GLN A 141 -11.78 -0.40 0.90
CA GLN A 141 -11.89 0.76 1.76
C GLN A 141 -13.34 1.24 1.72
N LEU A 142 -14.06 1.03 2.82
CA LEU A 142 -15.46 1.42 2.98
C LEU A 142 -15.51 2.73 3.79
N ILE A 143 -16.11 3.77 3.22
CA ILE A 143 -16.12 5.13 3.79
C ILE A 143 -17.57 5.58 3.99
N ARG A 144 -17.94 5.87 5.23
CA ARG A 144 -19.25 6.44 5.58
C ARG A 144 -19.29 7.92 5.24
N ILE A 145 -20.19 8.33 4.36
CA ILE A 145 -20.42 9.74 4.02
C ILE A 145 -21.51 10.30 4.93
N GLY A 146 -21.21 11.37 5.66
CA GLY A 146 -22.10 11.96 6.64
C GLY A 146 -21.41 12.96 7.56
N ASP A 147 -21.82 12.96 8.83
CA ASP A 147 -21.51 13.99 9.84
C ASP A 147 -20.01 14.29 10.02
N GLY A 148 -19.13 13.29 9.91
CA GLY A 148 -17.67 13.48 10.01
C GLY A 148 -16.95 13.59 8.66
N ILE A 149 -17.48 12.96 7.61
CA ILE A 149 -16.86 12.90 6.27
C ILE A 149 -17.89 13.39 5.25
N THR A 150 -17.70 14.60 4.75
CA THR A 150 -18.67 15.23 3.83
C THR A 150 -18.47 14.80 2.38
N ARG A 151 -17.26 14.34 2.04
CA ARG A 151 -16.86 13.91 0.70
C ARG A 151 -15.60 13.06 0.77
N GLN A 152 -15.45 12.15 -0.18
CA GLN A 152 -14.17 11.50 -0.46
C GLN A 152 -13.77 11.65 -1.93
N LYS A 153 -12.47 11.51 -2.21
CA LYS A 153 -11.88 11.50 -3.55
C LYS A 153 -10.80 10.42 -3.59
N PRO A 154 -10.89 9.40 -4.47
CA PRO A 154 -9.82 8.43 -4.66
C PRO A 154 -8.49 9.12 -5.02
N LEU A 155 -7.40 8.68 -4.39
CA LEU A 155 -6.03 9.18 -4.61
C LEU A 155 -5.19 8.24 -5.48
N THR A 156 -5.56 6.97 -5.53
CA THR A 156 -4.74 5.89 -6.10
C THR A 156 -5.35 5.30 -7.37
N ASP A 157 -6.00 6.12 -8.20
CA ASP A 157 -6.61 5.66 -9.45
C ASP A 157 -5.53 5.54 -10.55
N ASP A 158 -5.17 4.32 -10.93
CA ASP A 158 -4.22 4.05 -12.02
C ASP A 158 -4.91 4.00 -13.42
N GLY A 159 -6.21 4.30 -13.47
CA GLY A 159 -7.03 4.31 -14.68
C GLY A 159 -7.37 2.92 -15.24
N LYS A 160 -6.93 1.84 -14.60
CA LYS A 160 -7.27 0.48 -15.03
C LYS A 160 -8.67 0.09 -14.54
N LYS A 161 -9.27 -0.86 -15.25
CA LYS A 161 -10.60 -1.41 -14.91
C LYS A 161 -10.48 -2.90 -14.69
N ASP A 162 -10.89 -3.37 -13.52
CA ASP A 162 -10.77 -4.77 -13.10
C ASP A 162 -11.61 -5.74 -13.91
N ASP A 163 -12.85 -5.33 -14.24
CA ASP A 163 -13.85 -6.13 -14.95
C ASP A 163 -14.36 -5.45 -16.23
N GLY A 164 -13.66 -4.40 -16.67
CA GLY A 164 -14.07 -3.52 -17.77
C GLY A 164 -15.26 -2.60 -17.46
N LYS A 165 -15.84 -2.65 -16.26
CA LYS A 165 -17.04 -1.89 -15.86
C LYS A 165 -16.81 -1.03 -14.62
N THR A 166 -16.00 -1.50 -13.69
CA THR A 166 -15.67 -0.85 -12.42
C THR A 166 -14.21 -0.40 -12.50
N PRO A 167 -13.91 0.89 -12.27
CA PRO A 167 -12.53 1.34 -12.13
C PRO A 167 -11.86 0.63 -10.94
N ASP A 168 -10.64 0.14 -11.16
CA ASP A 168 -9.70 -0.10 -10.07
C ASP A 168 -9.35 1.27 -9.51
N GLN A 169 -9.51 1.47 -8.21
CA GLN A 169 -9.19 2.74 -7.56
C GLN A 169 -7.89 2.64 -6.78
N GLY A 170 -7.13 1.56 -6.95
CA GLY A 170 -5.81 1.43 -6.38
C GLY A 170 -4.69 1.22 -7.40
N ILE A 171 -3.52 0.97 -6.83
CA ILE A 171 -2.28 0.78 -7.56
C ILE A 171 -1.74 -0.60 -7.23
N MET A 172 -1.40 -1.35 -8.27
CA MET A 172 -0.64 -2.60 -8.14
C MET A 172 0.78 -2.31 -7.65
N LEU A 173 1.19 -3.03 -6.61
CA LEU A 173 2.53 -2.92 -6.06
C LEU A 173 3.53 -3.77 -6.88
N PRO A 174 4.84 -3.45 -6.79
CA PRO A 174 5.90 -4.26 -7.42
C PRO A 174 5.82 -5.75 -7.10
N SER A 175 5.43 -6.12 -5.88
CA SER A 175 5.07 -7.49 -5.57
C SER A 175 3.76 -7.86 -6.26
N VAL A 176 3.87 -8.71 -7.28
CA VAL A 176 2.71 -9.25 -8.01
C VAL A 176 1.73 -9.85 -7.01
N GLY A 177 0.45 -9.53 -7.16
CA GLY A 177 -0.59 -10.03 -6.26
C GLY A 177 -0.87 -9.14 -5.06
N ARG A 178 -0.31 -7.92 -5.00
CA ARG A 178 -0.52 -6.96 -3.91
C ARG A 178 -0.85 -5.58 -4.46
N SER A 179 -1.60 -4.84 -3.67
CA SER A 179 -2.11 -3.55 -4.09
C SER A 179 -2.25 -2.56 -2.95
N PHE A 180 -2.57 -1.33 -3.33
CA PHE A 180 -2.60 -0.16 -2.46
C PHE A 180 -3.77 0.75 -2.86
N VAL A 181 -4.60 1.15 -1.90
CA VAL A 181 -5.73 2.05 -2.14
C VAL A 181 -5.70 3.23 -1.17
N GLY A 182 -6.09 4.40 -1.62
CA GLY A 182 -6.23 5.57 -0.77
C GLY A 182 -7.28 6.55 -1.25
N ALA A 183 -7.76 7.36 -0.32
CA ALA A 183 -8.69 8.44 -0.58
C ALA A 183 -8.36 9.68 0.25
N GLU A 184 -8.60 10.84 -0.34
CA GLU A 184 -8.66 12.11 0.36
C GLU A 184 -10.08 12.29 0.90
N LEU A 185 -10.19 12.51 2.20
CA LEU A 185 -11.45 12.75 2.90
C LEU A 185 -11.58 14.24 3.20
N THR A 186 -12.72 14.81 2.86
CA THR A 186 -13.09 16.17 3.30
C THR A 186 -13.82 16.08 4.64
N VAL A 187 -13.15 16.54 5.68
CA VAL A 187 -13.63 16.54 7.07
C VAL A 187 -13.76 17.97 7.58
N PRO A 188 -14.53 18.22 8.65
CA PRO A 188 -14.45 19.50 9.35
C PRO A 188 -12.99 19.84 9.69
N GLY A 189 -12.54 21.04 9.31
CA GLY A 189 -11.16 21.50 9.55
C GLY A 189 -10.17 21.29 8.39
N GLY A 190 -10.47 20.46 7.38
CA GLY A 190 -9.60 20.33 6.21
C GLY A 190 -9.74 19.00 5.46
N THR A 191 -8.63 18.56 4.87
CA THR A 191 -8.52 17.26 4.21
C THR A 191 -7.56 16.35 4.94
N VAL A 192 -7.86 15.04 4.91
CA VAL A 192 -6.97 13.98 5.40
C VAL A 192 -6.90 12.88 4.35
N ALA A 193 -5.71 12.37 4.08
CA ALA A 193 -5.52 11.21 3.22
C ALA A 193 -5.54 9.92 4.05
N VAL A 194 -6.35 8.96 3.65
CA VAL A 194 -6.44 7.66 4.33
C VAL A 194 -6.14 6.55 3.34
N TYR A 195 -5.11 5.76 3.65
CA TYR A 195 -4.57 4.71 2.81
C TYR A 195 -4.70 3.33 3.45
N ASN A 196 -4.81 2.31 2.61
CA ASN A 196 -4.92 0.91 2.94
C ASN A 196 -3.94 0.10 2.07
N THR A 197 -3.16 -0.78 2.69
CA THR A 197 -2.23 -1.67 2.00
C THR A 197 -2.29 -3.10 2.52
N HIS A 198 -1.84 -4.03 1.68
CA HIS A 198 -1.51 -5.38 2.08
C HIS A 198 -0.21 -5.77 1.39
N LEU A 199 0.89 -5.87 2.14
CA LEU A 199 2.19 -6.27 1.59
C LEU A 199 2.28 -7.79 1.43
N ALA A 200 3.15 -8.26 0.54
CA ALA A 200 3.41 -9.69 0.40
C ALA A 200 4.03 -10.29 1.67
N LEU A 201 3.86 -11.60 1.86
CA LEU A 201 4.57 -12.36 2.90
C LEU A 201 6.06 -12.44 2.57
N ALA A 202 6.89 -12.58 3.61
CA ALA A 202 8.35 -12.68 3.48
C ALA A 202 8.82 -13.87 2.62
N ASP A 203 8.01 -14.93 2.50
CA ASP A 203 8.32 -16.13 1.73
C ASP A 203 7.67 -16.15 0.34
N GLN A 204 6.84 -15.16 0.00
CA GLN A 204 6.19 -15.06 -1.31
C GLN A 204 7.06 -14.40 -2.37
N VAL A 205 7.91 -13.44 -1.97
CA VAL A 205 8.75 -12.64 -2.86
C VAL A 205 10.08 -12.29 -2.18
N ALA A 206 11.07 -11.86 -2.97
CA ALA A 206 12.35 -11.39 -2.43
C ALA A 206 12.17 -10.13 -1.56
N ASP A 207 12.99 -9.98 -0.52
CA ASP A 207 12.95 -8.85 0.43
C ASP A 207 13.13 -7.50 -0.30
N GLU A 208 13.94 -7.45 -1.35
CA GLU A 208 14.13 -6.26 -2.19
C GLU A 208 12.85 -5.84 -2.90
N VAL A 209 12.03 -6.80 -3.35
CA VAL A 209 10.76 -6.53 -4.02
C VAL A 209 9.75 -5.97 -3.02
N ARG A 210 9.68 -6.57 -1.82
CA ARG A 210 8.82 -6.08 -0.72
C ARG A 210 9.25 -4.68 -0.25
N ALA A 211 10.56 -4.43 -0.15
CA ALA A 211 11.06 -3.09 0.13
C ALA A 211 10.67 -2.10 -0.99
N GLY A 212 10.68 -2.54 -2.25
CA GLY A 212 10.17 -1.79 -3.38
C GLY A 212 8.69 -1.41 -3.24
N ASP A 213 7.85 -2.29 -2.69
CA ASP A 213 6.45 -1.96 -2.37
C ASP A 213 6.36 -0.79 -1.41
N VAL A 214 7.15 -0.81 -0.33
CA VAL A 214 7.18 0.26 0.68
C VAL A 214 7.62 1.58 0.07
N LEU A 215 8.65 1.56 -0.78
CA LEU A 215 9.12 2.75 -1.51
C LEU A 215 8.06 3.28 -2.47
N LYS A 216 7.30 2.41 -3.14
CA LYS A 216 6.21 2.84 -4.02
C LYS A 216 5.06 3.47 -3.23
N ILE A 217 4.71 2.89 -2.07
CA ILE A 217 3.72 3.47 -1.16
C ILE A 217 4.18 4.85 -0.70
N GLN A 218 5.44 4.98 -0.26
CA GLN A 218 6.04 6.26 0.13
C GLN A 218 5.96 7.29 -1.00
N GLU A 219 6.34 6.93 -2.22
CA GLU A 219 6.26 7.82 -3.39
C GLU A 219 4.85 8.39 -3.55
N ILE A 220 3.82 7.56 -3.41
CA ILE A 220 2.43 7.96 -3.61
C ILE A 220 1.90 8.76 -2.43
N THR A 221 2.15 8.34 -1.18
CA THR A 221 1.63 9.03 0.01
C THR A 221 2.29 10.38 0.24
N GLU A 222 3.53 10.54 -0.21
CA GLU A 222 4.33 11.75 0.01
C GLU A 222 4.38 12.67 -1.22
N ALA A 223 3.66 12.35 -2.29
CA ALA A 223 3.44 13.26 -3.42
C ALA A 223 2.71 14.55 -2.98
N ASP A 224 1.90 14.47 -1.91
CA ASP A 224 1.16 15.59 -1.34
C ASP A 224 1.51 15.84 0.15
N THR A 225 1.28 17.07 0.61
CA THR A 225 1.54 17.48 2.02
C THR A 225 0.34 17.30 2.94
N VAL A 226 -0.72 16.63 2.49
CA VAL A 226 -1.95 16.42 3.25
C VAL A 226 -1.67 15.51 4.46
N PRO A 227 -2.17 15.84 5.67
CA PRO A 227 -2.11 14.92 6.81
C PRO A 227 -2.63 13.54 6.44
N SER A 228 -1.96 12.50 6.90
CA SER A 228 -2.19 11.15 6.36
C SER A 228 -2.26 10.09 7.45
N VAL A 229 -3.10 9.08 7.19
CA VAL A 229 -3.12 7.82 7.94
C VAL A 229 -2.97 6.68 6.95
N LEU A 230 -1.89 5.91 7.10
CA LEU A 230 -1.64 4.67 6.37
C LEU A 230 -1.92 3.49 7.28
N THR A 231 -2.86 2.64 6.90
CA THR A 231 -3.14 1.39 7.60
C THR A 231 -2.93 0.20 6.68
N GLY A 232 -2.81 -0.98 7.26
CA GLY A 232 -2.77 -2.21 6.49
C GLY A 232 -2.17 -3.38 7.23
N ASP A 233 -2.18 -4.52 6.55
CA ASP A 233 -1.38 -5.69 6.89
C ASP A 233 -0.05 -5.63 6.14
N PHE A 234 1.02 -5.32 6.86
CA PHE A 234 2.36 -5.19 6.29
C PHE A 234 3.06 -6.54 6.19
N ASN A 235 2.47 -7.62 6.72
CA ASN A 235 3.07 -8.96 6.78
C ASN A 235 4.52 -8.93 7.32
N GLN A 236 4.82 -7.97 8.18
CA GLN A 236 6.17 -7.68 8.63
C GLN A 236 6.15 -7.14 10.05
N THR A 237 6.96 -7.73 10.93
CA THR A 237 7.21 -7.16 12.25
C THR A 237 8.32 -6.12 12.14
N ILE A 238 8.05 -4.90 12.57
CA ILE A 238 9.04 -3.80 12.62
C ILE A 238 9.56 -3.54 14.03
N ASP A 239 8.98 -4.17 15.05
CA ASP A 239 9.50 -4.10 16.42
C ASP A 239 10.83 -4.85 16.52
N PHE A 240 11.84 -4.19 17.07
CA PHE A 240 13.13 -4.80 17.32
C PHE A 240 13.06 -5.76 18.49
N VAL A 241 13.31 -7.03 18.21
CA VAL A 241 13.59 -8.03 19.23
C VAL A 241 15.09 -8.33 19.18
N PRO A 242 15.87 -7.88 20.18
CA PRO A 242 17.30 -8.15 20.22
C PRO A 242 17.61 -9.63 20.04
N GLY A 243 18.51 -9.95 19.11
CA GLY A 243 18.96 -11.32 18.84
C GLY A 243 18.04 -12.16 17.94
N GLN A 244 16.95 -11.60 17.42
CA GLN A 244 16.12 -12.26 16.40
C GLN A 244 16.37 -11.60 15.03
N PRO A 245 16.91 -12.33 14.04
CA PRO A 245 17.02 -11.78 12.69
C PRO A 245 15.62 -11.54 12.13
N TYR A 246 15.43 -10.38 11.48
CA TYR A 246 14.23 -10.16 10.70
C TYR A 246 14.22 -11.10 9.49
N PRO A 247 13.06 -11.66 9.12
CA PRO A 247 12.96 -12.42 7.88
C PRO A 247 13.18 -11.54 6.64
N SER A 248 12.97 -10.23 6.76
CA SER A 248 13.03 -9.25 5.66
C SER A 248 13.63 -7.92 6.16
N PRO A 249 14.94 -7.87 6.45
CA PRO A 249 15.59 -6.67 6.98
C PRO A 249 15.46 -5.45 6.08
N LYS A 250 15.52 -5.59 4.75
CA LYS A 250 15.41 -4.45 3.82
C LYS A 250 14.01 -3.85 3.85
N THR A 251 12.98 -4.68 3.93
CA THR A 251 11.60 -4.23 4.11
C THR A 251 11.43 -3.47 5.42
N VAL A 252 12.00 -3.98 6.53
CA VAL A 252 11.95 -3.30 7.84
C VAL A 252 12.67 -1.95 7.79
N ASP A 253 13.85 -1.90 7.17
CA ASP A 253 14.62 -0.67 7.02
C ASP A 253 13.87 0.34 6.16
N ALA A 254 13.21 -0.10 5.07
CA ALA A 254 12.37 0.77 4.25
C ALA A 254 11.17 1.34 5.03
N ILE A 255 10.46 0.52 5.81
CA ILE A 255 9.31 0.99 6.63
C ILE A 255 9.79 2.02 7.67
N ARG A 256 10.90 1.73 8.35
CA ARG A 256 11.46 2.66 9.35
C ARG A 256 11.96 3.95 8.73
N ALA A 257 12.68 3.86 7.60
CA ALA A 257 13.14 5.03 6.88
C ALA A 257 11.96 5.89 6.42
N PHE A 258 10.89 5.28 5.91
CA PHE A 258 9.65 5.98 5.57
C PHE A 258 9.06 6.70 6.80
N MET A 259 8.93 6.00 7.93
CA MET A 259 8.41 6.60 9.15
C MET A 259 9.27 7.76 9.67
N ASP A 260 10.59 7.55 9.76
CA ASP A 260 11.53 8.51 10.31
C ASP A 260 11.68 9.74 9.39
N THR A 261 11.70 9.54 8.07
CA THR A 261 11.90 10.62 7.10
C THR A 261 10.71 11.57 7.06
N TYR A 262 9.48 11.05 7.12
CA TYR A 262 8.27 11.83 6.95
C TYR A 262 7.50 12.06 8.25
N GLY A 263 8.02 11.55 9.37
CA GLY A 263 7.46 11.77 10.70
C GLY A 263 6.15 11.02 10.95
N TYR A 264 6.02 9.79 10.43
CA TYR A 264 4.88 8.93 10.78
C TYR A 264 5.06 8.33 12.18
N ALA A 265 4.01 8.45 12.99
CA ALA A 265 3.88 7.76 14.26
C ALA A 265 3.13 6.43 14.08
N ASP A 266 3.68 5.34 14.61
CA ASP A 266 2.96 4.07 14.78
C ASP A 266 2.08 4.15 16.02
N VAL A 267 0.81 4.50 15.82
CA VAL A 267 -0.14 4.76 16.92
C VAL A 267 -0.65 3.46 17.56
N GLY A 268 -0.46 2.32 16.88
CA GLY A 268 -0.82 0.98 17.33
C GLY A 268 0.28 0.25 18.10
N ARG A 269 1.48 0.82 18.23
CA ARG A 269 2.69 0.17 18.76
C ARG A 269 2.47 -0.59 20.08
N ASP A 270 1.78 0.03 21.02
CA ASP A 270 1.61 -0.52 22.38
C ASP A 270 0.42 -1.48 22.52
N LYS A 271 -0.26 -1.82 21.41
CA LYS A 271 -1.46 -2.69 21.42
C LYS A 271 -1.14 -4.17 21.32
N GLY A 272 0.14 -4.52 21.22
CA GLY A 272 0.63 -5.89 21.16
C GLY A 272 0.47 -6.50 19.77
N PRO A 273 0.53 -7.84 19.67
CA PRO A 273 0.43 -8.53 18.39
C PRO A 273 -0.95 -8.32 17.76
N THR A 274 -1.01 -8.43 16.44
CA THR A 274 -2.21 -8.22 15.60
C THR A 274 -2.54 -9.43 14.74
N SER A 275 -1.64 -10.41 14.63
CA SER A 275 -1.98 -11.73 14.12
C SER A 275 -2.21 -12.71 15.27
N ASN A 276 -3.31 -13.45 15.20
CA ASN A 276 -3.65 -14.53 16.11
C ASN A 276 -3.31 -15.91 15.51
N GLU A 277 -2.71 -15.94 14.31
CA GLU A 277 -2.54 -17.16 13.54
C GLU A 277 -1.68 -18.19 14.29
N LYS A 278 -2.26 -19.37 14.53
CA LYS A 278 -1.61 -20.46 15.28
C LYS A 278 -0.54 -21.20 14.47
N ARG A 279 -0.13 -20.71 13.30
CA ARG A 279 0.95 -21.32 12.50
C ARG A 279 2.25 -21.28 13.30
N LYS A 280 2.98 -22.42 13.28
CA LYS A 280 4.24 -22.63 14.02
C LYS A 280 5.33 -21.58 13.79
N PHE A 281 5.28 -20.83 12.69
CA PHE A 281 6.35 -19.91 12.28
C PHE A 281 5.95 -18.41 12.31
N LEU A 282 4.65 -18.11 12.36
CA LEU A 282 4.19 -16.74 12.52
C LEU A 282 4.05 -16.42 14.02
N GLY A 283 3.43 -17.28 14.82
CA GLY A 283 3.23 -16.97 16.23
C GLY A 283 2.47 -15.65 16.44
N THR A 284 2.38 -15.18 17.67
CA THR A 284 1.75 -13.89 17.96
C THR A 284 2.66 -12.74 17.53
N LYS A 285 2.52 -12.29 16.27
CA LYS A 285 3.26 -11.16 15.69
C LYS A 285 2.39 -9.94 15.53
N ARG A 286 3.03 -8.77 15.61
CA ARG A 286 2.44 -7.50 15.19
C ARG A 286 2.85 -7.27 13.75
N ILE A 287 1.87 -7.28 12.85
CA ILE A 287 2.06 -7.12 11.41
C ILE A 287 1.04 -6.16 10.79
N ASP A 288 0.03 -5.75 11.54
CA ASP A 288 -0.94 -4.75 11.16
C ASP A 288 -0.59 -3.43 11.85
N TYR A 289 -0.67 -2.34 11.10
CA TYR A 289 -0.20 -1.03 11.55
C TYR A 289 -1.22 0.06 11.27
N ILE A 290 -1.16 1.10 12.09
CA ILE A 290 -1.74 2.41 11.81
C ILE A 290 -0.60 3.41 11.96
N LEU A 291 -0.15 3.94 10.83
CA LEU A 291 0.90 4.95 10.73
C LEU A 291 0.24 6.29 10.45
N ALA A 292 0.45 7.29 11.31
CA ALA A 292 -0.18 8.61 11.20
C ALA A 292 0.86 9.73 11.11
N ARG A 293 0.67 10.68 10.18
CA ARG A 293 1.54 11.85 9.96
C ARG A 293 0.71 13.12 9.95
N GLY A 294 1.21 14.16 10.63
CA GLY A 294 0.61 15.50 10.59
C GLY A 294 -0.80 15.59 11.17
N ILE A 295 -1.22 14.57 11.93
CA ILE A 295 -2.57 14.48 12.49
C ILE A 295 -2.54 13.92 13.90
N ARG A 296 -3.44 14.42 14.74
CA ARG A 296 -3.61 13.93 16.12
C ARG A 296 -4.53 12.72 16.11
N THR A 297 -4.08 11.64 16.74
CA THR A 297 -4.88 10.44 16.94
C THR A 297 -5.15 10.19 18.42
N THR A 298 -6.30 9.60 18.73
CA THR A 298 -6.68 9.17 20.08
C THR A 298 -7.37 7.82 20.05
N ASP A 299 -7.59 7.27 21.25
CA ASP A 299 -8.44 6.10 21.48
C ASP A 299 -8.07 4.88 20.61
N THR A 300 -6.77 4.73 20.34
CA THR A 300 -6.28 3.60 19.56
C THR A 300 -6.49 2.32 20.35
N VAL A 301 -7.18 1.35 19.76
CA VAL A 301 -7.49 0.06 20.37
C VAL A 301 -7.14 -1.07 19.42
N ARG A 302 -6.89 -2.24 20.01
CA ARG A 302 -6.91 -3.52 19.32
C ARG A 302 -8.16 -4.26 19.75
N PHE A 303 -8.87 -4.85 18.79
CA PHE A 303 -10.08 -5.63 19.05
C PHE A 303 -9.98 -7.01 18.40
N VAL A 304 -10.79 -7.94 18.92
CA VAL A 304 -10.90 -9.28 18.35
C VAL A 304 -12.01 -9.24 17.31
N SER A 305 -11.71 -9.63 16.08
CA SER A 305 -12.73 -9.81 15.05
C SER A 305 -13.46 -11.14 15.26
N HIS A 306 -14.72 -11.20 14.82
CA HIS A 306 -15.51 -12.43 14.86
C HIS A 306 -14.98 -13.48 13.88
N GLU A 307 -14.55 -13.07 12.68
CA GLU A 307 -14.24 -13.97 11.55
C GLU A 307 -12.91 -13.58 10.88
N SER A 308 -11.81 -13.58 11.65
CA SER A 308 -10.46 -13.32 11.14
C SER A 308 -9.37 -13.95 12.02
N ASP A 309 -8.27 -14.37 11.39
CA ASP A 309 -7.04 -14.75 12.08
C ASP A 309 -6.16 -13.54 12.43
N HIS A 310 -6.66 -12.33 12.15
CA HIS A 310 -6.13 -11.07 12.61
C HIS A 310 -7.02 -10.46 13.71
N TRP A 311 -6.37 -9.71 14.58
CA TRP A 311 -7.00 -8.77 15.49
C TRP A 311 -6.99 -7.40 14.84
N GLY A 312 -8.15 -6.77 14.76
CA GLY A 312 -8.28 -5.45 14.16
C GLY A 312 -7.66 -4.36 15.04
N LEU A 313 -7.30 -3.26 14.38
CA LEU A 313 -6.90 -2.02 15.02
C LEU A 313 -7.93 -0.94 14.69
N ALA A 314 -8.22 -0.05 15.63
CA ALA A 314 -9.02 1.13 15.37
C ALA A 314 -8.40 2.35 16.03
N THR A 315 -8.44 3.50 15.38
CA THR A 315 -7.98 4.78 15.93
C THR A 315 -8.95 5.90 15.59
N THR A 316 -9.03 6.90 16.45
CA THR A 316 -9.76 8.14 16.18
C THR A 316 -8.80 9.20 15.68
N ILE A 317 -9.18 9.92 14.63
CA ILE A 317 -8.59 11.17 14.19
C ILE A 317 -9.39 12.32 14.82
N ALA A 318 -8.69 13.28 15.43
CA ALA A 318 -9.31 14.50 15.91
C ALA A 318 -9.06 15.67 14.96
N PHE A 319 -10.12 16.40 14.59
CA PHE A 319 -10.04 17.47 13.60
C PHE A 319 -9.36 18.75 14.09
N ASP A 320 -9.34 18.99 15.40
CA ASP A 320 -8.62 20.13 15.99
C ASP A 320 -7.09 20.07 15.80
N GLY A 321 -6.58 18.91 15.38
CA GLY A 321 -5.18 18.69 15.05
C GLY A 321 -4.88 18.77 13.55
N ILE A 322 -5.88 18.98 12.69
CA ILE A 322 -5.66 19.17 11.25
C ILE A 322 -5.24 20.63 11.04
N PRO A 323 -4.01 20.90 10.57
CA PRO A 323 -3.63 22.27 10.24
C PRO A 323 -4.59 22.80 9.18
N SER A 324 -5.23 23.93 9.49
CA SER A 324 -6.09 24.62 8.54
C SER A 324 -5.30 24.86 7.25
N SER A 325 -5.94 24.65 6.09
CA SER A 325 -5.34 24.82 4.77
C SER A 325 -4.80 26.23 4.49
N ASP A 326 -5.04 27.18 5.40
CA ASP A 326 -4.47 28.53 5.40
C ASP A 326 -3.04 28.61 5.97
N VAL A 327 -2.47 27.50 6.47
CA VAL A 327 -1.06 27.44 6.85
C VAL A 327 -0.20 27.33 5.59
N PRO A 328 0.64 28.34 5.26
CA PRO A 328 1.53 28.24 4.11
C PRO A 328 2.43 26.99 4.24
N PRO A 329 2.76 26.32 3.13
CA PRO A 329 3.60 25.12 3.15
C PRO A 329 4.86 25.40 3.97
N PRO A 330 5.36 24.40 4.74
CA PRO A 330 6.51 24.59 5.61
C PRO A 330 7.64 25.25 4.83
N THR A 331 8.09 26.41 5.33
CA THR A 331 9.23 27.10 4.75
C THR A 331 10.40 26.13 4.78
N PRO A 332 11.05 25.83 3.64
CA PRO A 332 12.21 24.95 3.63
C PRO A 332 13.22 25.45 4.66
N LEU A 333 13.81 24.52 5.43
CA LEU A 333 14.85 24.82 6.41
C LEU A 333 15.89 25.77 5.79
N PRO A 334 16.40 26.76 6.55
CA PRO A 334 17.40 27.67 6.04
C PRO A 334 18.60 26.88 5.54
N THR A 335 18.79 26.85 4.23
CA THR A 335 19.98 26.34 3.57
C THR A 335 21.15 27.12 4.15
N THR A 336 21.96 26.46 4.97
CA THR A 336 23.22 27.00 5.48
C THR A 336 24.01 27.60 4.32
N GLY A 337 24.34 28.88 4.46
CA GLY A 337 24.80 29.74 3.38
C GLY A 337 25.85 29.08 2.50
N THR A 338 25.53 29.00 1.22
CA THR A 338 26.44 28.65 0.15
C THR A 338 27.53 29.72 0.07
N THR A 339 28.70 29.42 0.63
CA THR A 339 29.94 30.09 0.22
C THR A 339 30.04 29.98 -1.29
N THR A 340 30.04 31.13 -1.95
CA THR A 340 30.21 31.28 -3.39
C THR A 340 31.61 30.80 -3.77
N SER A 341 31.77 29.48 -3.97
CA SER A 341 32.92 28.93 -4.67
C SER A 341 32.68 29.11 -6.16
N GLN A 342 33.55 29.88 -6.80
CA GLN A 342 33.52 30.10 -8.24
C GLN A 342 33.43 28.76 -8.98
N ALA A 343 32.49 28.68 -9.92
CA ALA A 343 32.37 27.56 -10.84
C ALA A 343 33.71 27.35 -11.58
N PRO A 344 34.20 26.11 -11.74
CA PRO A 344 35.19 25.82 -12.75
C PRO A 344 34.51 26.00 -14.11
N THR A 345 35.06 26.87 -14.94
CA THR A 345 34.69 27.03 -16.34
C THR A 345 34.99 25.72 -17.07
N THR A 346 34.01 24.82 -17.19
CA THR A 346 34.12 23.68 -18.10
C THR A 346 33.87 24.16 -19.51
N THR A 347 34.95 24.21 -20.28
CA THR A 347 34.98 24.40 -21.72
C THR A 347 34.03 23.41 -22.39
N THR A 348 32.89 23.89 -22.90
CA THR A 348 32.03 23.15 -23.82
C THR A 348 32.86 22.79 -25.05
N THR A 349 33.33 21.55 -25.11
CA THR A 349 33.96 20.99 -26.31
C THR A 349 32.86 20.63 -27.30
N ALA A 350 33.14 20.85 -28.59
CA ALA A 350 32.23 20.70 -29.72
C ALA A 350 31.36 19.42 -29.70
N PRO A 351 30.17 19.43 -30.34
CA PRO A 351 29.26 18.29 -30.36
C PRO A 351 29.97 17.05 -30.88
N ALA A 352 30.02 16.02 -30.03
CA ALA A 352 30.68 14.78 -30.37
C ALA A 352 29.89 14.10 -31.49
N GLY A 353 30.52 13.86 -32.64
CA GLY A 353 29.90 13.11 -33.74
C GLY A 353 29.43 11.71 -33.29
N PRO A 354 28.82 10.93 -34.19
CA PRO A 354 28.31 9.59 -33.90
C PRO A 354 29.47 8.58 -33.69
N THR A 355 30.19 8.74 -32.58
CA THR A 355 31.31 7.92 -32.14
C THR A 355 31.03 7.38 -30.75
N THR A 356 31.62 6.21 -30.45
CA THR A 356 31.54 5.60 -29.12
C THR A 356 32.11 6.50 -28.02
N GLU A 357 33.18 7.24 -28.30
CA GLU A 357 33.75 8.22 -27.37
C GLU A 357 32.78 9.37 -27.06
N GLY A 358 32.03 9.83 -28.07
CA GLY A 358 30.97 10.81 -27.89
C GLY A 358 29.85 10.33 -26.97
N ALA A 359 29.36 9.11 -27.21
CA ALA A 359 28.35 8.47 -26.36
C ALA A 359 28.84 8.32 -24.91
N ILE A 360 30.09 7.85 -24.72
CA ILE A 360 30.71 7.69 -23.40
C ILE A 360 30.80 9.05 -22.67
N THR A 361 31.28 10.08 -23.36
CA THR A 361 31.45 11.42 -22.77
C THR A 361 30.10 11.98 -22.31
N ARG A 362 29.07 11.85 -23.14
CA ARG A 362 27.73 12.33 -22.83
C ARG A 362 27.06 11.53 -21.71
N TYR A 363 27.27 10.22 -21.66
CA TYR A 363 26.78 9.40 -20.55
C TYR A 363 27.49 9.70 -19.23
N GLN A 364 28.80 10.02 -19.25
CA GLN A 364 29.50 10.50 -18.05
C GLN A 364 28.91 11.83 -17.54
N GLN A 365 28.53 12.76 -18.43
CA GLN A 365 27.81 13.97 -18.02
C GLN A 365 26.48 13.65 -17.33
N TYR A 366 25.75 12.65 -17.84
CA TYR A 366 24.53 12.18 -17.17
C TYR A 366 24.82 11.60 -15.78
N LEU A 367 25.83 10.73 -15.63
CA LEU A 367 26.23 10.20 -14.31
C LEU A 367 26.63 11.31 -13.34
N HIS A 368 27.39 12.31 -13.81
CA HIS A 368 27.78 13.45 -12.98
C HIS A 368 26.56 14.29 -12.57
N ALA A 369 25.60 14.48 -13.47
CA ALA A 369 24.34 15.15 -13.17
C ALA A 369 23.52 14.39 -12.11
N VAL A 370 23.48 13.05 -12.18
CA VAL A 370 22.87 12.20 -11.12
C VAL A 370 23.58 12.42 -9.79
N GLY A 371 24.92 12.40 -9.78
CA GLY A 371 25.71 12.64 -8.57
C GLY A 371 25.47 14.03 -7.96
N ALA A 372 25.28 15.05 -8.80
CA ALA A 372 25.04 16.44 -8.41
C ALA A 372 23.56 16.77 -8.14
N ALA A 373 22.64 15.82 -8.38
CA ALA A 373 21.19 16.05 -8.40
C ALA A 373 20.76 17.18 -9.36
N ASP A 374 21.44 17.32 -10.51
CA ASP A 374 21.11 18.27 -11.57
C ASP A 374 20.01 17.68 -12.48
N VAL A 375 18.76 17.82 -12.03
CA VAL A 375 17.58 17.30 -12.73
C VAL A 375 17.45 17.87 -14.15
N ALA A 376 17.82 19.13 -14.37
CA ALA A 376 17.71 19.75 -15.70
C ALA A 376 18.61 19.05 -16.71
N THR A 377 19.88 18.81 -16.33
CA THR A 377 20.84 18.09 -17.18
C THR A 377 20.47 16.62 -17.36
N MET A 378 19.95 15.97 -16.30
CA MET A 378 19.45 14.60 -16.39
C MET A 378 18.32 14.50 -17.41
N CYS A 379 17.34 15.40 -17.36
CA CYS A 379 16.21 15.43 -18.28
C CYS A 379 16.60 15.84 -19.71
N GLU A 380 17.59 16.71 -19.88
CA GLU A 380 18.16 17.02 -21.19
C GLU A 380 18.74 15.76 -21.85
N ILE A 381 19.61 15.03 -21.14
CA ILE A 381 20.32 13.87 -21.70
C ILE A 381 19.41 12.64 -21.81
N ALA A 382 18.48 12.45 -20.86
CA ALA A 382 17.54 11.33 -20.86
C ALA A 382 16.22 11.65 -21.58
N GLY A 383 16.08 12.82 -22.22
CA GLY A 383 14.83 13.32 -22.77
C GLY A 383 14.01 12.30 -23.56
N PRO A 384 14.59 11.57 -24.53
CA PRO A 384 13.86 10.53 -25.26
C PRO A 384 13.36 9.37 -24.40
N ALA A 385 14.19 8.84 -23.50
CA ALA A 385 13.79 7.78 -22.57
C ALA A 385 12.73 8.26 -21.57
N ALA A 386 12.92 9.47 -21.04
CA ALA A 386 11.99 10.08 -20.09
C ALA A 386 10.63 10.39 -20.75
N LYS A 387 10.62 10.86 -22.00
CA LYS A 387 9.38 11.10 -22.75
C LYS A 387 8.62 9.79 -23.00
N ARG A 388 9.34 8.72 -23.33
CA ARG A 388 8.74 7.38 -23.45
C ARG A 388 8.12 6.92 -22.13
N ALA A 389 8.82 7.08 -21.01
CA ALA A 389 8.29 6.75 -19.69
C ALA A 389 7.05 7.60 -19.35
N GLU A 390 7.06 8.89 -19.67
CA GLU A 390 5.90 9.77 -19.52
C GLU A 390 4.69 9.26 -20.32
N ASP A 391 4.89 8.87 -21.59
CA ASP A 391 3.85 8.30 -22.46
C ASP A 391 3.33 6.95 -21.95
N GLU A 392 4.15 6.22 -21.18
CA GLU A 392 3.79 4.97 -20.49
C GLU A 392 3.14 5.23 -19.12
N GLY A 393 2.93 6.50 -18.73
CA GLY A 393 2.18 6.89 -17.54
C GLY A 393 3.04 7.19 -16.31
N PHE A 394 4.37 7.23 -16.42
CA PHE A 394 5.25 7.55 -15.28
C PHE A 394 5.23 9.04 -14.91
N GLY A 395 4.79 9.92 -15.83
CA GLY A 395 4.75 11.37 -15.64
C GLY A 395 6.01 12.11 -16.13
N PRO A 396 6.02 13.45 -16.04
CA PRO A 396 7.11 14.27 -16.58
C PRO A 396 8.46 14.00 -15.92
N CYS A 397 9.54 14.15 -16.69
CA CYS A 397 10.91 13.90 -16.23
C CYS A 397 11.28 14.69 -14.97
N GLU A 398 10.93 15.97 -14.91
CA GLU A 398 11.28 16.88 -13.82
C GLU A 398 10.59 16.50 -12.50
N GLN A 399 9.49 15.76 -12.56
CA GLN A 399 8.77 15.27 -11.39
C GLN A 399 9.29 13.90 -10.94
N THR A 400 9.67 13.04 -11.88
CA THR A 400 10.07 11.65 -11.61
C THR A 400 11.55 11.52 -11.27
N MET A 401 12.43 12.34 -11.85
CA MET A 401 13.87 12.27 -11.59
C MET A 401 14.27 12.55 -10.13
N PRO A 402 13.66 13.49 -9.40
CA PRO A 402 13.87 13.63 -7.96
C PRO A 402 13.57 12.34 -7.18
N VAL A 403 12.55 11.59 -7.59
CA VAL A 403 12.20 10.29 -6.99
C VAL A 403 13.29 9.27 -7.31
N ALA A 404 13.73 9.17 -8.57
CA ALA A 404 14.84 8.28 -8.95
C ALA A 404 16.14 8.59 -8.19
N LEU A 405 16.43 9.87 -7.93
CA LEU A 405 17.59 10.30 -7.14
C LEU A 405 17.55 9.79 -5.69
N SER A 406 16.35 9.56 -5.14
CA SER A 406 16.20 9.02 -3.78
C SER A 406 16.61 7.55 -3.65
N MET A 407 16.73 6.83 -4.77
CA MET A 407 17.18 5.43 -4.81
C MET A 407 18.69 5.29 -4.60
N PHE A 408 19.47 6.38 -4.76
CA PHE A 408 20.91 6.38 -4.56
C PHE A 408 21.26 6.83 -3.14
N SER A 409 22.12 6.06 -2.46
CA SER A 409 22.68 6.48 -1.18
C SER A 409 23.53 7.75 -1.33
N PRO A 410 23.76 8.52 -0.25
CA PRO A 410 24.68 9.65 -0.28
C PRO A 410 26.08 9.29 -0.81
N GLU A 411 26.59 8.11 -0.44
CA GLU A 411 27.88 7.59 -0.91
C GLU A 411 27.85 7.27 -2.40
N GLN A 412 26.76 6.66 -2.90
CA GLN A 412 26.59 6.39 -4.33
C GLN A 412 26.52 7.68 -5.14
N ARG A 413 25.73 8.68 -4.71
CA ARG A 413 25.67 9.97 -5.40
C ARG A 413 27.02 10.68 -5.40
N THR A 414 27.74 10.65 -4.28
CA THR A 414 29.09 11.21 -4.20
C THR A 414 30.05 10.53 -5.16
N ALA A 415 29.99 9.20 -5.27
CA ALA A 415 30.81 8.42 -6.19
C ALA A 415 30.45 8.63 -7.67
N LEU A 416 29.24 9.11 -7.96
CA LEU A 416 28.82 9.46 -9.32
C LEU A 416 29.36 10.81 -9.78
N LEU A 417 29.80 11.70 -8.88
CA LEU A 417 30.35 13.02 -9.23
C LEU A 417 31.66 12.92 -10.04
N ASP A 418 32.42 11.84 -9.87
CA ASP A 418 33.69 11.59 -10.57
C ASP A 418 33.68 10.27 -11.36
N ALA A 419 32.50 9.67 -11.56
CA ALA A 419 32.36 8.42 -12.26
C ALA A 419 32.88 8.52 -13.71
N THR A 420 33.57 7.47 -14.14
CA THR A 420 34.06 7.31 -15.52
C THR A 420 33.49 6.03 -16.12
N VAL A 421 33.68 5.82 -17.42
CA VAL A 421 33.21 4.63 -18.14
C VAL A 421 34.41 3.99 -18.81
N ASP A 422 34.54 2.67 -18.63
CA ASP A 422 35.56 1.84 -19.26
C ASP A 422 35.22 1.57 -20.74
N PRO A 423 35.93 2.17 -21.71
CA PRO A 423 35.60 2.01 -23.11
C PRO A 423 35.73 0.56 -23.60
N ALA A 424 36.56 -0.26 -22.94
CA ALA A 424 36.75 -1.66 -23.31
C ALA A 424 35.55 -2.57 -23.00
N LYS A 425 34.62 -2.10 -22.16
CA LYS A 425 33.40 -2.82 -21.77
C LYS A 425 32.14 -2.30 -22.48
N VAL A 426 32.27 -1.23 -23.25
CA VAL A 426 31.18 -0.63 -24.01
C VAL A 426 31.02 -1.39 -25.33
N ALA A 427 29.78 -1.66 -25.72
CA ALA A 427 29.44 -2.37 -26.94
C ALA A 427 28.70 -1.46 -27.93
N GLY A 428 28.81 -1.75 -29.22
CA GLY A 428 28.15 -0.98 -30.28
C GLY A 428 29.11 -0.03 -31.02
N GLY A 429 28.52 0.93 -31.75
CA GLY A 429 29.25 1.86 -32.61
C GLY A 429 28.32 2.54 -33.62
N GLY A 430 28.78 3.65 -34.22
CA GLY A 430 27.95 4.47 -35.08
C GLY A 430 26.96 5.30 -34.27
N THR A 431 25.66 5.13 -34.52
CA THR A 431 24.58 5.93 -33.90
C THR A 431 23.98 5.32 -32.64
N THR A 432 24.43 4.14 -32.21
CA THR A 432 23.93 3.47 -30.99
C THR A 432 25.05 2.77 -30.24
N VAL A 433 25.08 2.97 -28.93
CA VAL A 433 26.14 2.48 -28.03
C VAL A 433 25.51 1.97 -26.74
N ARG A 434 25.84 0.75 -26.33
CA ARG A 434 25.39 0.15 -25.07
C ARG A 434 26.49 0.24 -24.02
N ILE A 435 26.16 0.82 -22.88
CA ILE A 435 27.06 1.04 -21.75
C ILE A 435 26.52 0.20 -20.58
N PRO A 436 27.07 -1.00 -20.33
CA PRO A 436 26.61 -1.81 -19.20
C PRO A 436 27.00 -1.17 -17.87
N ALA A 437 26.24 -1.41 -16.79
CA ALA A 437 26.56 -0.88 -15.46
C ALA A 437 28.00 -1.23 -15.02
N ALA A 438 28.45 -2.44 -15.36
CA ALA A 438 29.81 -2.92 -15.07
C ALA A 438 30.93 -2.17 -15.81
N ALA A 439 30.61 -1.31 -16.78
CA ALA A 439 31.54 -0.39 -17.42
C ALA A 439 31.77 0.88 -16.59
N VAL A 440 30.87 1.24 -15.68
CA VAL A 440 31.03 2.41 -14.81
C VAL A 440 32.10 2.15 -13.76
N ARG A 441 33.04 3.09 -13.64
CA ARG A 441 34.14 3.09 -12.67
C ARG A 441 33.97 4.29 -11.74
N ALA A 442 33.76 4.00 -10.46
CA ALA A 442 33.53 4.99 -9.41
C ALA A 442 34.12 4.49 -8.08
N ALA A 443 34.08 5.30 -7.03
CA ALA A 443 34.53 4.92 -5.70
C ALA A 443 33.72 3.76 -5.08
N VAL A 444 32.49 3.55 -5.55
CA VAL A 444 31.65 2.38 -5.23
C VAL A 444 31.42 1.54 -6.48
N THR A 445 31.17 0.25 -6.28
CA THR A 445 30.82 -0.64 -7.40
C THR A 445 29.32 -0.56 -7.66
N PHE A 446 28.95 -0.22 -8.89
CA PHE A 446 27.56 -0.24 -9.35
C PHE A 446 27.26 -1.55 -10.08
N THR A 447 26.06 -2.08 -9.85
CA THR A 447 25.49 -3.24 -10.51
C THR A 447 24.38 -2.82 -11.46
N SER A 448 23.88 -3.77 -12.26
CA SER A 448 22.73 -3.53 -13.13
C SER A 448 21.46 -3.17 -12.35
N SER A 449 21.33 -3.56 -11.07
CA SER A 449 20.21 -3.12 -10.23
C SER A 449 20.36 -1.69 -9.71
N ASP A 450 21.55 -1.11 -9.73
CA ASP A 450 21.77 0.28 -9.28
C ASP A 450 21.60 1.30 -10.41
N LEU A 451 22.25 1.06 -11.57
CA LEU A 451 22.29 2.01 -12.70
C LEU A 451 21.57 1.52 -13.97
N GLY A 452 21.23 0.24 -14.05
CA GLY A 452 20.82 -0.38 -15.31
C GLY A 452 21.95 -0.48 -16.34
N ASP A 453 21.68 -1.18 -17.44
CA ASP A 453 22.50 -1.06 -18.65
C ASP A 453 21.90 0.07 -19.50
N ALA A 454 22.69 1.07 -19.86
CA ALA A 454 22.20 2.19 -20.65
C ALA A 454 22.40 1.96 -22.16
N VAL A 455 21.46 2.40 -22.97
CA VAL A 455 21.62 2.54 -24.43
C VAL A 455 21.62 4.02 -24.78
N MET A 456 22.77 4.47 -25.29
CA MET A 456 22.94 5.80 -25.87
C MET A 456 22.61 5.75 -27.36
N SER A 457 21.84 6.72 -27.85
CA SER A 457 21.55 6.91 -29.27
C SER A 457 21.90 8.33 -29.74
N TYR A 458 22.46 8.44 -30.95
CA TYR A 458 22.81 9.71 -31.57
C TYR A 458 21.62 10.23 -32.39
N LEU A 459 20.94 11.25 -31.87
CA LEU A 459 19.72 11.83 -32.43
C LEU A 459 19.94 13.34 -32.60
N ASP A 460 19.54 13.90 -33.73
CA ASP A 460 19.54 15.35 -33.98
C ASP A 460 20.85 16.08 -33.67
N GLY A 461 21.99 15.39 -33.78
CA GLY A 461 23.32 15.96 -33.56
C GLY A 461 23.87 15.77 -32.14
N GLU A 462 23.16 15.09 -31.25
CA GLU A 462 23.58 14.84 -29.86
C GLU A 462 23.35 13.38 -29.43
N TRP A 463 24.00 12.98 -28.34
CA TRP A 463 23.83 11.67 -27.73
C TRP A 463 22.81 11.73 -26.57
N PHE A 464 21.85 10.81 -26.56
CA PHE A 464 20.81 10.72 -25.53
C PHE A 464 20.72 9.32 -24.93
N VAL A 465 20.31 9.22 -23.67
CA VAL A 465 19.86 7.94 -23.09
C VAL A 465 18.48 7.61 -23.67
N THR A 466 18.35 6.41 -24.22
CA THR A 466 17.14 5.94 -24.92
C THR A 466 16.56 4.65 -24.36
N ASP A 467 17.33 3.92 -23.55
CA ASP A 467 16.93 2.70 -22.84
C ASP A 467 17.81 2.55 -21.59
#